data_AF-A0A061QNA5-F1
#
_entry.id   AF-A0A061QNA5-F1
#
_cell.length_a   1.000
_cell.length_b   1.000
_cell.length_c   1.000
_cell.angle_alpha   90.00
_cell.angle_beta   90.00
_cell.angle_gamma   90.00
#
_symmetry.space_group_name_H-M   'P 1'
#
loop_
_entity.id
_entity.type
_entity.pdbx_description
1 polymer ?
#
loop_
_entity_poly.entity_id
_entity_poly.type
_entity_poly.pdbx_seq_one_letter_code
_entity_poly.pdbx_strand_id
1 'polypeptide(L)'
;MRTPIDPLCRAAFPLRHRAGWLPDPPRRDGGREEWRAVESPARPFRGAVCRAPTFDMFLADLKAPDGSPLPYKEARERFRQVPAQAWAAYVVGCLLVLMAEKGVEPERAGGLSVLVQSEVPDGKGVSSSAALEVSTMMALCRLYGVEVEGRELAILCQTAENKVVGAPCGVMDQMTAALGKEGHLLSMVCQPAEVKGFLKLPPHVKIWGLDSGIRHAVVGADYSSVRTGAFMGLKIASAHEQRLQQERARSNPELKQSETDKDAELIGGGYFANITPSVFSSRYLSAIPSELKGSDFLAEYGKHCDSVTEVDPQERYAVRLPSLHPVHENFRVRSFQQVMAAPNGQSQMEILGELMFQSHESYSSLGLGSEGTDSLCRLVLDHARREDPQLFGAKITGGGSGGTVCVLGNCTPGADEAIENVRRAYKELTGYYPMCFSGSSRGAVEYGHVVIVHRF
;
A
#
# COMPACT_ATOMS: atom_id res chain seq x y z
N MET A 1 7.78 21.37 -32.75
CA MET A 1 6.70 21.78 -31.82
C MET A 1 6.84 20.92 -30.57
N ARG A 2 6.96 21.54 -29.40
CA ARG A 2 7.28 20.88 -28.13
C ARG A 2 6.08 20.05 -27.66
N THR A 3 6.25 18.74 -27.56
CA THR A 3 5.31 17.83 -26.89
C THR A 3 5.40 18.06 -25.37
N PRO A 4 4.27 18.21 -24.64
CA PRO A 4 4.30 18.29 -23.19
C PRO A 4 4.65 16.94 -22.58
N ILE A 5 5.54 16.96 -21.58
CA ILE A 5 5.94 15.80 -20.78
C ILE A 5 4.83 15.55 -19.75
N ASP A 6 4.12 14.44 -19.90
CA ASP A 6 2.98 14.03 -19.06
C ASP A 6 3.44 13.34 -17.76
N PRO A 7 3.02 13.78 -16.55
CA PRO A 7 3.50 13.23 -15.29
C PRO A 7 2.79 11.93 -14.90
N LEU A 8 3.55 10.82 -15.01
CA LEU A 8 3.62 9.58 -14.21
C LEU A 8 2.30 8.86 -13.84
N CYS A 9 2.32 7.53 -13.74
CA CYS A 9 1.13 6.73 -13.42
C CYS A 9 1.54 5.44 -12.68
N ARG A 10 0.76 5.03 -11.67
CA ARG A 10 0.85 3.77 -10.93
C ARG A 10 -0.49 3.01 -10.96
N ALA A 11 -0.48 1.68 -11.06
CA ALA A 11 -1.68 0.84 -11.10
C ALA A 11 -1.83 -0.01 -9.82
N ALA A 12 -3.04 -0.11 -9.27
CA ALA A 12 -3.36 -0.93 -8.07
C ALA A 12 -4.58 -1.84 -8.29
N PHE A 13 -4.63 -2.97 -7.56
CA PHE A 13 -5.65 -4.02 -7.67
C PHE A 13 -6.53 -4.10 -6.40
N PRO A 14 -7.84 -3.78 -6.46
CA PRO A 14 -8.78 -4.22 -5.43
C PRO A 14 -9.22 -5.66 -5.75
N LEU A 15 -9.03 -6.60 -4.83
CA LEU A 15 -9.43 -8.01 -5.00
C LEU A 15 -10.65 -8.32 -4.10
N ARG A 16 -11.63 -9.06 -4.64
CA ARG A 16 -12.84 -9.48 -3.92
C ARG A 16 -12.78 -10.96 -3.52
N HIS A 17 -13.44 -11.33 -2.42
CA HIS A 17 -13.72 -12.71 -2.05
C HIS A 17 -15.08 -13.13 -2.63
N ARG A 18 -15.22 -14.33 -3.20
CA ARG A 18 -16.55 -14.87 -3.52
C ARG A 18 -17.23 -15.26 -2.20
N ALA A 19 -18.34 -14.60 -1.86
CA ALA A 19 -19.30 -15.10 -0.88
C ALA A 19 -20.42 -15.83 -1.63
N GLY A 20 -20.79 -17.02 -1.12
CA GLY A 20 -21.99 -17.72 -1.53
C GLY A 20 -23.24 -16.90 -1.21
N TRP A 21 -24.30 -17.20 -1.94
CA TRP A 21 -25.62 -16.58 -1.86
C TRP A 21 -26.09 -16.39 -0.41
N LEU A 22 -26.55 -15.18 -0.08
CA LEU A 22 -27.44 -14.95 1.05
C LEU A 22 -28.68 -15.83 0.87
N PRO A 23 -29.04 -16.73 1.81
CA PRO A 23 -30.36 -17.32 1.80
C PRO A 23 -31.38 -16.24 2.20
N ASP A 24 -32.55 -16.28 1.56
CA ASP A 24 -33.68 -15.41 1.91
C ASP A 24 -33.95 -15.43 3.43
N PRO A 25 -34.36 -14.30 4.03
CA PRO A 25 -34.63 -14.25 5.46
C PRO A 25 -35.77 -15.21 5.83
N PRO A 26 -35.62 -16.05 6.87
CA PRO A 26 -36.68 -16.94 7.30
C PRO A 26 -37.86 -16.14 7.86
N ARG A 27 -39.07 -16.60 7.53
CA ARG A 27 -40.32 -16.08 8.09
C ARG A 27 -40.29 -16.22 9.61
N ARG A 28 -40.73 -15.17 10.29
CA ARG A 28 -40.90 -15.12 11.75
C ARG A 28 -41.87 -16.21 12.19
N ASP A 29 -41.40 -17.12 13.03
CA ASP A 29 -42.21 -17.76 14.06
C ASP A 29 -41.50 -17.60 15.41
N GLY A 30 -42.29 -17.24 16.42
CA GLY A 30 -41.82 -16.85 17.74
C GLY A 30 -41.27 -18.03 18.54
N GLY A 31 -39.97 -17.98 18.84
CA GLY A 31 -39.30 -18.86 19.79
C GLY A 31 -37.91 -18.31 20.10
N ARG A 32 -37.56 -18.21 21.38
CA ARG A 32 -36.22 -17.76 21.81
C ARG A 32 -35.18 -18.77 21.32
N GLU A 33 -34.23 -18.32 20.51
CA GLU A 33 -33.00 -19.07 20.25
C GLU A 33 -31.78 -18.17 20.51
N GLU A 34 -30.96 -18.59 21.47
CA GLU A 34 -29.61 -18.07 21.69
C GLU A 34 -28.73 -18.45 20.49
N TRP A 35 -28.23 -17.45 19.76
CA TRP A 35 -27.20 -17.66 18.75
C TRP A 35 -25.84 -17.78 19.44
N ARG A 36 -25.29 -19.00 19.52
CA ARG A 36 -23.87 -19.24 19.83
C ARG A 36 -23.11 -19.47 18.51
N ALA A 37 -22.36 -18.47 18.06
CA ALA A 37 -21.34 -18.68 17.05
C ALA A 37 -20.15 -19.41 17.69
N VAL A 38 -19.89 -20.63 17.25
CA VAL A 38 -18.71 -21.41 17.65
C VAL A 38 -17.60 -21.08 16.66
N GLU A 39 -16.58 -20.32 17.09
CA GLU A 39 -15.31 -20.26 16.38
C GLU A 39 -14.68 -21.65 16.35
N SER A 40 -14.35 -22.16 15.16
CA SER A 40 -13.45 -23.31 15.04
C SER A 40 -12.02 -22.82 15.31
N PRO A 41 -11.32 -23.33 16.35
CA PRO A 41 -10.01 -22.82 16.70
C PRO A 41 -8.98 -23.34 15.69
N ALA A 42 -8.65 -22.52 14.69
CA ALA A 42 -7.34 -22.63 14.07
C ALA A 42 -6.31 -22.38 15.19
N ARG A 43 -5.50 -23.39 15.53
CA ARG A 43 -4.51 -23.29 16.60
C ARG A 43 -3.65 -22.03 16.38
N PRO A 44 -3.54 -21.13 17.37
CA PRO A 44 -2.67 -19.98 17.24
C PRO A 44 -1.23 -20.48 17.08
N PHE A 45 -0.57 -20.05 15.99
CA PHE A 45 0.87 -20.16 15.87
C PHE A 45 1.53 -19.36 17.02
N ARG A 46 2.58 -19.91 17.64
CA ARG A 46 3.30 -19.28 18.75
C ARG A 46 3.76 -17.87 18.34
N GLY A 47 3.31 -16.85 19.08
CA GLY A 47 3.73 -15.46 18.91
C GLY A 47 2.64 -14.47 18.45
N ALA A 48 1.41 -14.90 18.18
CA ALA A 48 0.32 -13.98 17.87
C ALA A 48 -0.12 -13.20 19.12
N VAL A 49 0.01 -11.86 19.09
CA VAL A 49 -0.69 -10.98 20.03
C VAL A 49 -2.18 -11.15 19.79
N CYS A 50 -2.90 -11.76 20.72
CA CYS A 50 -4.36 -11.83 20.65
C CYS A 50 -4.94 -10.41 20.71
N ARG A 51 -5.63 -10.00 19.64
CA ARG A 51 -6.36 -8.73 19.62
C ARG A 51 -7.51 -8.81 20.62
N ALA A 52 -7.71 -7.75 21.40
CA ALA A 52 -8.90 -7.64 22.24
C ALA A 52 -10.14 -7.53 21.35
N PRO A 53 -11.23 -8.27 21.63
CA PRO A 53 -12.43 -8.28 20.79
C PRO A 53 -13.23 -6.97 20.89
N THR A 54 -13.00 -6.18 21.94
CA THR A 54 -13.70 -4.92 22.21
C THR A 54 -12.71 -3.84 22.62
N PHE A 55 -13.15 -2.59 22.45
CA PHE A 55 -12.44 -1.40 22.88
C PHE A 55 -13.46 -0.34 23.28
N ASP A 56 -13.22 0.28 24.43
CA ASP A 56 -14.06 1.34 24.99
C ASP A 56 -13.17 2.51 25.40
N MET A 57 -13.64 3.74 25.19
CA MET A 57 -12.98 4.96 25.64
C MET A 57 -13.99 6.09 25.83
N PHE A 58 -13.67 7.08 26.67
CA PHE A 58 -14.49 8.28 26.75
C PHE A 58 -14.16 9.22 25.60
N LEU A 59 -15.17 9.86 25.01
CA LEU A 59 -14.96 10.88 23.97
C LEU A 59 -14.10 12.05 24.48
N ALA A 60 -14.19 12.38 25.77
CA ALA A 60 -13.37 13.39 26.41
C ALA A 60 -11.86 13.07 26.33
N ASP A 61 -11.49 11.80 26.23
CA ASP A 61 -10.09 11.39 26.09
C ASP A 61 -9.52 11.79 24.71
N LEU A 62 -10.36 12.09 23.72
CA LEU A 62 -9.95 12.61 22.41
C LEU A 62 -9.77 14.13 22.38
N LYS A 63 -9.79 14.79 23.54
CA LYS A 63 -9.56 16.24 23.65
C LYS A 63 -8.35 16.54 24.50
N ALA A 64 -7.64 17.60 24.13
CA ALA A 64 -6.65 18.25 24.96
C ALA A 64 -7.33 19.08 26.07
N PRO A 65 -6.61 19.52 27.12
CA PRO A 65 -7.19 20.29 28.22
C PRO A 65 -7.86 21.61 27.81
N ASP A 66 -7.47 22.18 26.67
CA ASP A 66 -8.05 23.40 26.11
C ASP A 66 -9.33 23.14 25.27
N GLY A 67 -9.78 21.89 25.19
CA GLY A 67 -10.94 21.45 24.43
C GLY A 67 -10.68 21.20 22.94
N SER A 68 -9.47 21.47 22.45
CA SER A 68 -9.07 21.13 21.08
C SER A 68 -8.89 19.62 20.91
N PRO A 69 -8.92 19.09 19.67
CA PRO A 69 -8.66 17.67 19.42
C PRO A 69 -7.28 17.25 19.94
N LEU A 70 -7.20 16.04 20.51
CA LEU A 70 -5.96 15.50 21.04
C LEU A 70 -4.86 15.48 19.96
N PRO A 71 -3.64 15.97 20.25
CA PRO A 71 -2.54 15.91 19.29
C PRO A 71 -2.28 14.47 18.83
N TYR A 72 -2.11 14.26 17.52
CA TYR A 72 -1.95 12.91 16.95
C TYR A 72 -0.81 12.10 17.58
N LYS A 73 0.27 12.77 17.99
CA LYS A 73 1.41 12.12 18.67
C LYS A 73 1.00 11.52 20.01
N GLU A 74 0.23 12.24 20.81
CA GLU A 74 -0.27 11.77 22.11
C GLU A 74 -1.28 10.64 21.93
N ALA A 75 -2.15 10.75 20.93
CA ALA A 75 -3.08 9.67 20.58
C ALA A 75 -2.33 8.37 20.22
N ARG A 76 -1.29 8.49 19.40
CA ARG A 76 -0.42 7.36 19.01
C ARG A 76 0.25 6.72 20.21
N GLU A 77 0.83 7.52 21.10
CA GLU A 77 1.47 7.03 22.32
C GLU A 77 0.47 6.27 23.20
N ARG A 78 -0.76 6.78 23.34
CA ARG A 78 -1.82 6.11 24.08
C ARG A 78 -2.18 4.73 23.49
N PHE A 79 -2.48 4.65 22.19
CA PHE A 79 -2.87 3.37 21.57
C PHE A 79 -1.75 2.31 21.59
N ARG A 80 -0.48 2.74 21.69
CA ARG A 80 0.67 1.83 21.80
C ARG A 80 0.85 1.23 23.19
N GLN A 81 0.27 1.81 24.24
CA GLN A 81 0.43 1.32 25.61
C GLN A 81 -0.19 -0.07 25.81
N VAL A 82 -1.25 -0.38 25.08
CA VAL A 82 -1.94 -1.67 25.16
C VAL A 82 -1.92 -2.34 23.78
N PRO A 83 -0.88 -3.14 23.46
CA PRO A 83 -0.71 -3.74 22.13
C PRO A 83 -1.93 -4.54 21.64
N ALA A 84 -2.65 -5.21 22.54
CA ALA A 84 -3.86 -5.95 22.21
C ALA A 84 -5.01 -5.07 21.70
N GLN A 85 -5.01 -3.78 22.03
CA GLN A 85 -6.01 -2.78 21.66
C GLN A 85 -5.52 -1.79 20.60
N ALA A 86 -4.28 -1.92 20.12
CA ALA A 86 -3.71 -1.01 19.14
C ALA A 86 -4.51 -0.94 17.82
N TRP A 87 -5.32 -1.97 17.52
CA TRP A 87 -6.21 -1.97 16.37
C TRP A 87 -7.28 -0.86 16.43
N ALA A 88 -7.66 -0.42 17.63
CA ALA A 88 -8.64 0.65 17.81
C ALA A 88 -8.16 1.99 17.23
N ALA A 89 -6.85 2.18 17.10
CA ALA A 89 -6.27 3.36 16.47
C ALA A 89 -6.71 3.57 15.02
N TYR A 90 -6.99 2.49 14.26
CA TYR A 90 -7.49 2.59 12.88
C TYR A 90 -8.94 3.12 12.81
N VAL A 91 -9.74 2.84 13.84
CA VAL A 91 -11.15 3.28 13.90
C VAL A 91 -11.25 4.65 14.55
N VAL A 92 -10.72 4.78 15.77
CA VAL A 92 -10.76 6.02 16.55
C VAL A 92 -9.90 7.11 15.90
N GLY A 93 -8.79 6.73 15.26
CA GLY A 93 -7.97 7.67 14.51
C GLY A 93 -8.73 8.37 13.38
N CYS A 94 -9.69 7.69 12.73
CA CYS A 94 -10.55 8.33 11.74
C CYS A 94 -11.42 9.42 12.37
N LEU A 95 -11.99 9.17 13.55
CA LEU A 95 -12.77 10.18 14.28
C LEU A 95 -11.89 11.36 14.70
N LEU A 96 -10.71 11.10 15.25
CA LEU A 96 -9.77 12.15 15.67
C LEU A 96 -9.33 13.02 14.49
N VAL A 97 -9.08 12.43 13.33
CA VAL A 97 -8.77 13.17 12.10
C VAL A 97 -9.95 14.04 11.66
N LEU A 98 -11.19 13.55 11.74
CA LEU A 98 -12.37 14.39 11.44
C LEU A 98 -12.54 15.54 12.45
N MET A 99 -12.22 15.31 13.73
CA MET A 99 -12.22 16.38 14.72
C MET A 99 -11.19 17.47 14.38
N ALA A 100 -9.95 17.07 14.09
CA ALA A 100 -8.84 17.97 13.84
C ALA A 100 -8.91 18.69 12.47
N GLU A 101 -9.25 17.96 11.40
CA GLU A 101 -9.18 18.48 10.04
C GLU A 101 -10.52 19.00 9.51
N LYS A 102 -11.64 18.57 10.11
CA LYS A 102 -13.01 18.91 9.67
C LYS A 102 -13.88 19.55 10.76
N GLY A 103 -13.38 19.70 11.97
CA GLY A 103 -14.11 20.34 13.07
C GLY A 103 -15.32 19.54 13.56
N VAL A 104 -15.29 18.21 13.42
CA VAL A 104 -16.37 17.35 13.94
C VAL A 104 -16.39 17.38 15.47
N GLU A 105 -17.57 17.59 16.04
CA GLU A 105 -17.83 17.56 17.48
C GLU A 105 -18.62 16.30 17.83
N PRO A 106 -17.97 15.20 18.26
CA PRO A 106 -18.64 13.92 18.48
C PRO A 106 -19.71 13.96 19.58
N GLU A 107 -19.62 14.92 20.51
CA GLU A 107 -20.62 15.11 21.57
C GLU A 107 -22.01 15.41 21.03
N ARG A 108 -22.12 16.01 19.84
CA ARG A 108 -23.41 16.27 19.20
C ARG A 108 -24.19 14.99 18.88
N ALA A 109 -23.51 13.85 18.78
CA ALA A 109 -24.13 12.54 18.55
C ALA A 109 -24.41 11.76 19.85
N GLY A 110 -24.01 12.26 21.03
CA GLY A 110 -24.24 11.60 22.31
C GLY A 110 -23.41 10.32 22.54
N GLY A 111 -22.41 10.06 21.70
CA GLY A 111 -21.58 8.85 21.73
C GLY A 111 -21.59 8.08 20.41
N LEU A 112 -20.81 6.98 20.36
CA LEU A 112 -20.76 6.11 19.19
C LEU A 112 -20.56 4.66 19.62
N SER A 113 -21.30 3.74 19.00
CA SER A 113 -21.02 2.30 19.05
C SER A 113 -20.72 1.81 17.64
N VAL A 114 -19.56 1.17 17.45
CA VAL A 114 -19.11 0.68 16.15
C VAL A 114 -18.99 -0.83 16.20
N LEU A 115 -19.67 -1.51 15.27
CA LEU A 115 -19.47 -2.93 15.00
C LEU A 115 -18.64 -3.06 13.73
N VAL A 116 -17.50 -3.75 13.83
CA VAL A 116 -16.62 -4.02 12.69
C VAL A 116 -16.78 -5.48 12.28
N GLN A 117 -17.12 -5.70 11.01
CA GLN A 117 -17.11 -7.02 10.39
C GLN A 117 -16.32 -6.93 9.08
N SER A 118 -15.38 -7.86 8.88
CA SER A 118 -14.52 -7.88 7.69
C SER A 118 -14.34 -9.29 7.18
N GLU A 119 -14.45 -9.45 5.86
CA GLU A 119 -14.01 -10.65 5.13
C GLU A 119 -12.62 -10.46 4.50
N VAL A 120 -12.04 -9.25 4.62
CA VAL A 120 -10.69 -8.98 4.13
C VAL A 120 -9.69 -9.71 5.03
N PRO A 121 -8.87 -10.62 4.49
CA PRO A 121 -7.98 -11.44 5.29
C PRO A 121 -6.96 -10.61 6.10
N ASP A 122 -6.96 -10.83 7.41
CA ASP A 122 -6.09 -10.11 8.34
C ASP A 122 -4.60 -10.40 8.12
N GLY A 123 -3.83 -9.32 7.93
CA GLY A 123 -2.36 -9.37 7.91
C GLY A 123 -1.77 -10.09 6.70
N LYS A 124 -2.52 -10.19 5.59
CA LYS A 124 -2.10 -10.91 4.38
C LYS A 124 -1.59 -10.01 3.24
N GLY A 125 -1.37 -8.72 3.50
CA GLY A 125 -0.88 -7.79 2.48
C GLY A 125 -1.92 -7.42 1.41
N VAL A 126 -3.20 -7.42 1.78
CA VAL A 126 -4.34 -7.05 0.91
C VAL A 126 -5.10 -5.82 1.43
N SER A 127 -4.37 -4.89 2.03
CA SER A 127 -4.90 -3.58 2.44
C SER A 127 -6.04 -3.63 3.48
N SER A 128 -5.97 -4.55 4.44
CA SER A 128 -7.00 -4.71 5.48
C SER A 128 -7.13 -3.48 6.40
N SER A 129 -6.05 -2.76 6.68
CA SER A 129 -6.09 -1.50 7.45
C SER A 129 -6.81 -0.40 6.67
N ALA A 130 -6.43 -0.17 5.42
CA ALA A 130 -7.06 0.83 4.58
C ALA A 130 -8.57 0.55 4.36
N ALA A 131 -8.97 -0.71 4.20
CA ALA A 131 -10.39 -1.08 4.10
C ALA A 131 -11.17 -0.72 5.39
N LEU A 132 -10.58 -0.97 6.56
CA LEU A 132 -11.15 -0.61 7.86
C LEU A 132 -11.24 0.92 8.03
N GLU A 133 -10.18 1.65 7.69
CA GLU A 133 -10.14 3.11 7.77
C GLU A 133 -11.15 3.74 6.83
N VAL A 134 -11.18 3.33 5.56
CA VAL A 134 -12.08 3.90 4.55
C VAL A 134 -13.54 3.62 4.88
N SER A 135 -13.89 2.40 5.29
CA SER A 135 -15.27 2.08 5.69
C SER A 135 -15.69 2.83 6.94
N THR A 136 -14.82 2.94 7.94
CA THR A 136 -15.06 3.73 9.16
C THR A 136 -15.23 5.21 8.82
N MET A 137 -14.30 5.78 8.06
CA MET A 137 -14.32 7.20 7.67
C MET A 137 -15.59 7.55 6.90
N MET A 138 -16.03 6.70 5.96
CA MET A 138 -17.30 6.91 5.25
C MET A 138 -18.50 6.91 6.19
N ALA A 139 -18.57 5.95 7.12
CA ALA A 139 -19.65 5.88 8.10
C ALA A 139 -19.68 7.11 9.01
N LEU A 140 -18.51 7.56 9.50
CA LEU A 140 -18.38 8.74 10.34
C LEU A 140 -18.75 10.02 9.57
N CYS A 141 -18.25 10.19 8.35
CA CYS A 141 -18.60 11.34 7.50
C CYS A 141 -20.12 11.41 7.30
N ARG A 142 -20.76 10.26 7.03
CA ARG A 142 -22.21 10.22 6.87
C ARG A 142 -22.98 10.52 8.16
N LEU A 143 -22.50 10.01 9.30
CA LEU A 143 -23.10 10.22 10.62
C LEU A 143 -23.06 11.70 11.02
N TYR A 144 -21.92 12.37 10.82
CA TYR A 144 -21.71 13.77 11.20
C TYR A 144 -22.06 14.78 10.10
N GLY A 145 -22.55 14.32 8.94
CA GLY A 145 -22.92 15.19 7.83
C GLY A 145 -21.73 15.90 7.18
N VAL A 146 -20.55 15.29 7.20
CA VAL A 146 -19.34 15.80 6.56
C VAL A 146 -19.31 15.32 5.11
N GLU A 147 -19.30 16.25 4.16
CA GLU A 147 -19.09 15.94 2.75
C GLU A 147 -17.59 15.87 2.46
N VAL A 148 -17.14 14.72 1.96
CA VAL A 148 -15.76 14.48 1.54
C VAL A 148 -15.76 13.77 0.20
N GLU A 149 -14.94 14.26 -0.73
CA GLU A 149 -14.71 13.56 -1.99
C GLU A 149 -13.82 12.34 -1.77
N GLY A 150 -13.91 11.33 -2.64
CA GLY A 150 -13.21 10.06 -2.43
C GLY A 150 -11.68 10.17 -2.34
N ARG A 151 -11.06 11.11 -3.07
CA ARG A 151 -9.62 11.39 -2.94
C ARG A 151 -9.29 11.98 -1.57
N GLU A 152 -10.08 12.95 -1.13
CA GLU A 152 -9.89 13.58 0.18
C GLU A 152 -10.10 12.55 1.30
N LEU A 153 -11.15 11.74 1.20
CA LEU A 153 -11.42 10.65 2.13
C LEU A 153 -10.21 9.73 2.28
N ALA A 154 -9.60 9.31 1.17
CA ALA A 154 -8.41 8.47 1.20
C ALA A 154 -7.20 9.17 1.87
N ILE A 155 -7.03 10.47 1.67
CA ILE A 155 -5.96 11.26 2.32
C ILE A 155 -6.20 11.40 3.83
N LEU A 156 -7.45 11.58 4.26
CA LEU A 156 -7.81 11.61 5.68
C LEU A 156 -7.55 10.25 6.34
N CYS A 157 -7.89 9.14 5.67
CA CYS A 157 -7.56 7.79 6.12
C CYS A 157 -6.04 7.59 6.23
N GLN A 158 -5.27 7.98 5.19
CA GLN A 158 -3.81 7.92 5.24
C GLN A 158 -3.24 8.74 6.40
N THR A 159 -3.84 9.90 6.68
CA THR A 159 -3.47 10.75 7.81
C THR A 159 -3.69 10.04 9.14
N ALA A 160 -4.81 9.31 9.30
CA ALA A 160 -5.05 8.49 10.47
C ALA A 160 -3.97 7.39 10.62
N GLU A 161 -3.65 6.66 9.54
CA GLU A 161 -2.64 5.59 9.57
C GLU A 161 -1.24 6.15 9.91
N ASN A 162 -0.84 7.27 9.29
CA ASN A 162 0.49 7.84 9.45
C ASN A 162 0.66 8.55 10.79
N LYS A 163 -0.32 9.36 11.20
CA LYS A 163 -0.16 10.25 12.36
C LYS A 163 -0.67 9.64 13.66
N VAL A 164 -1.75 8.84 13.61
CA VAL A 164 -2.38 8.24 14.80
C VAL A 164 -1.91 6.81 15.03
N VAL A 165 -1.94 5.95 14.02
CA VAL A 165 -1.41 4.58 14.16
C VAL A 165 0.12 4.58 14.17
N GLY A 166 0.71 5.44 13.34
CA GLY A 166 2.16 5.57 13.18
C GLY A 166 2.76 4.59 12.18
N ALA A 167 1.97 4.11 11.20
CA ALA A 167 2.45 3.26 10.12
C ALA A 167 2.97 4.13 8.96
N PRO A 168 4.21 3.90 8.46
CA PRO A 168 4.83 4.80 7.48
C PRO A 168 4.39 4.52 6.03
N CYS A 169 3.09 4.38 5.78
CA CYS A 169 2.52 3.96 4.49
C CYS A 169 2.32 5.11 3.48
N GLY A 170 2.24 4.75 2.20
CA GLY A 170 1.76 5.63 1.14
C GLY A 170 0.23 5.59 1.00
N VAL A 171 -0.33 6.42 0.11
CA VAL A 171 -1.78 6.61 -0.05
C VAL A 171 -2.48 5.55 -0.93
N MET A 172 -1.71 4.63 -1.54
CA MET A 172 -2.21 3.75 -2.60
C MET A 172 -3.36 2.85 -2.12
N ASP A 173 -3.23 2.29 -0.92
CA ASP A 173 -4.19 1.34 -0.36
C ASP A 173 -5.52 2.03 -0.06
N GLN A 174 -5.48 3.21 0.57
CA GLN A 174 -6.66 4.04 0.83
C GLN A 174 -7.34 4.49 -0.46
N MET A 175 -6.56 4.92 -1.46
CA MET A 175 -7.10 5.34 -2.76
C MET A 175 -7.77 4.18 -3.49
N THR A 176 -7.18 2.98 -3.44
CA THR A 176 -7.73 1.79 -4.08
C THR A 176 -9.01 1.33 -3.37
N ALA A 177 -9.00 1.31 -2.03
CA ALA A 177 -10.17 0.97 -1.23
C ALA A 177 -11.32 1.97 -1.42
N ALA A 178 -11.03 3.27 -1.53
CA ALA A 178 -12.04 4.32 -1.70
C ALA A 178 -12.58 4.39 -3.14
N LEU A 179 -11.70 4.35 -4.15
CA LEU A 179 -12.00 4.73 -5.54
C LEU A 179 -11.96 3.57 -6.54
N GLY A 180 -11.74 2.33 -6.08
CA GLY A 180 -11.74 1.14 -6.93
C GLY A 180 -12.98 1.03 -7.81
N LYS A 181 -12.83 0.37 -8.97
CA LYS A 181 -13.95 0.04 -9.86
C LYS A 181 -13.89 -1.42 -10.24
N GLU A 182 -15.03 -2.08 -10.22
CA GLU A 182 -15.12 -3.48 -10.61
C GLU A 182 -14.69 -3.65 -12.07
N GLY A 183 -13.85 -4.65 -12.33
CA GLY A 183 -13.28 -4.96 -13.64
C GLY A 183 -12.20 -4.00 -14.12
N HIS A 184 -11.68 -3.10 -13.28
CA HIS A 184 -10.70 -2.10 -13.68
C HIS A 184 -9.49 -2.03 -12.74
N LEU A 185 -8.35 -1.62 -13.30
CA LEU A 185 -7.19 -1.16 -12.57
C LEU A 185 -7.28 0.35 -12.38
N LEU A 186 -7.00 0.81 -11.16
CA LEU A 186 -6.92 2.23 -10.84
C LEU A 186 -5.54 2.75 -11.23
N SER A 187 -5.47 3.66 -12.21
CA SER A 187 -4.23 4.38 -12.55
C SER A 187 -4.18 5.71 -11.79
N MET A 188 -3.10 5.96 -11.05
CA MET A 188 -2.95 7.12 -10.18
C MET A 188 -1.49 7.56 -10.02
N VAL A 189 -1.25 8.83 -9.68
CA VAL A 189 0.02 9.29 -9.14
C VAL A 189 -0.06 9.41 -7.64
N CYS A 190 0.99 9.03 -6.93
CA CYS A 190 1.07 9.26 -5.48
C CYS A 190 1.41 10.71 -5.12
N GLN A 191 1.81 11.52 -6.10
CA GLN A 191 2.16 12.93 -5.95
C GLN A 191 1.35 13.73 -6.97
N PRO A 192 0.28 14.44 -6.58
CA PRO A 192 -0.24 14.66 -5.24
C PRO A 192 -1.41 13.71 -4.89
N ALA A 193 -1.32 12.40 -5.08
CA ALA A 193 -2.45 11.47 -4.92
C ALA A 193 -3.61 11.73 -5.91
N GLU A 194 -3.31 11.83 -7.20
CA GLU A 194 -4.29 12.14 -8.26
C GLU A 194 -4.63 10.87 -9.07
N VAL A 195 -5.92 10.66 -9.35
CA VAL A 195 -6.38 9.59 -10.22
C VAL A 195 -6.19 10.00 -11.67
N LYS A 196 -5.46 9.20 -12.43
CA LYS A 196 -5.21 9.40 -13.86
C LYS A 196 -6.24 8.69 -14.74
N GLY A 197 -6.90 7.66 -14.21
CA GLY A 197 -8.03 7.01 -14.87
C GLY A 197 -8.19 5.56 -14.45
N PHE A 198 -9.02 4.85 -15.21
CA PHE A 198 -9.32 3.44 -14.99
C PHE A 198 -8.99 2.64 -16.24
N LEU A 199 -8.19 1.60 -16.09
CA LEU A 199 -7.87 0.68 -17.18
C LEU A 199 -8.74 -0.56 -17.04
N LYS A 200 -9.65 -0.78 -17.99
CA LYS A 200 -10.48 -1.98 -17.99
C LYS A 200 -9.59 -3.21 -18.17
N LEU A 201 -9.79 -4.22 -17.32
CA LEU A 201 -9.10 -5.50 -17.45
C LEU A 201 -9.51 -6.18 -18.75
N PRO A 202 -8.55 -6.56 -19.62
CA PRO A 202 -8.87 -7.29 -20.84
C PRO A 202 -9.55 -8.63 -20.52
N PRO A 203 -10.55 -9.07 -21.30
CA PRO A 203 -11.32 -10.29 -20.99
C PRO A 203 -10.50 -11.57 -20.93
N HIS A 204 -9.37 -11.64 -21.66
CA HIS A 204 -8.46 -12.78 -21.65
C HIS A 204 -7.51 -12.78 -20.46
N VAL A 205 -7.47 -11.72 -19.66
CA VAL A 205 -6.60 -11.58 -18.49
C VAL A 205 -7.37 -11.94 -17.22
N LYS A 206 -6.74 -12.73 -16.36
CA LYS A 206 -7.21 -13.00 -15.01
C LYS A 206 -6.08 -12.84 -14.00
N ILE A 207 -6.46 -12.42 -12.80
CA ILE A 207 -5.54 -12.15 -11.69
C ILE A 207 -6.00 -12.91 -10.46
N TRP A 208 -5.05 -13.50 -9.75
CA TRP A 208 -5.25 -14.19 -8.48
C TRP A 208 -4.32 -13.62 -7.41
N GLY A 209 -4.76 -13.65 -6.16
CA GLY A 209 -3.92 -13.49 -4.98
C GLY A 209 -3.69 -14.85 -4.33
N LEU A 210 -2.43 -15.17 -4.04
CA LEU A 210 -2.01 -16.36 -3.30
C LEU A 210 -1.34 -15.94 -1.99
N ASP A 211 -1.96 -16.28 -0.86
CA ASP A 211 -1.38 -16.05 0.46
C ASP A 211 -0.24 -17.05 0.74
N SER A 212 0.95 -16.56 1.05
CA SER A 212 2.11 -17.39 1.40
C SER A 212 1.99 -18.05 2.78
N GLY A 213 1.08 -17.57 3.64
CA GLY A 213 0.96 -18.01 5.03
C GLY A 213 2.02 -17.40 5.96
N ILE A 214 2.95 -16.60 5.44
CA ILE A 214 3.98 -15.91 6.22
C ILE A 214 3.46 -14.54 6.64
N ARG A 215 3.46 -14.29 7.95
CA ARG A 215 3.16 -12.98 8.56
C ARG A 215 4.46 -12.34 9.01
N HIS A 216 4.71 -11.09 8.61
CA HIS A 216 5.83 -10.25 9.05
C HIS A 216 7.11 -11.05 9.35
N ALA A 217 7.81 -11.47 8.30
CA ALA A 217 9.11 -12.12 8.40
C ALA A 217 10.03 -11.28 9.28
N VAL A 218 10.43 -11.86 10.40
CA VAL A 218 11.39 -11.30 11.38
C VAL A 218 12.82 -11.21 10.77
N VAL A 219 12.99 -11.70 9.55
CA VAL A 219 14.26 -11.81 8.84
C VAL A 219 14.18 -10.97 7.57
N GLY A 220 14.76 -9.76 7.60
CA GLY A 220 14.76 -8.83 6.47
C GLY A 220 14.98 -7.38 6.91
N ALA A 221 15.15 -6.49 5.95
CA ALA A 221 15.10 -5.05 6.22
C ALA A 221 13.64 -4.66 6.48
N ASP A 222 13.37 -3.84 7.49
CA ASP A 222 12.03 -3.32 7.66
C ASP A 222 11.72 -2.24 6.61
N TYR A 223 10.44 -2.05 6.30
CA TYR A 223 9.99 -1.07 5.32
C TYR A 223 10.48 0.35 5.62
N SER A 224 10.58 0.72 6.90
CA SER A 224 11.02 2.04 7.34
C SER A 224 12.48 2.26 6.96
N SER A 225 13.37 1.30 7.21
CA SER A 225 14.79 1.37 6.88
C SER A 225 15.02 1.53 5.36
N VAL A 226 14.25 0.80 4.53
CA VAL A 226 14.32 0.90 3.07
C VAL A 226 13.81 2.25 2.59
N ARG A 227 12.71 2.76 3.16
CA ARG A 227 12.19 4.10 2.87
C ARG A 227 13.22 5.18 3.26
N THR A 228 13.78 5.12 4.46
CA THR A 228 14.85 6.02 4.92
C THR A 228 16.03 6.00 3.96
N GLY A 229 16.50 4.82 3.57
CA GLY A 229 17.58 4.64 2.61
C GLY A 229 17.32 5.29 1.24
N ALA A 230 16.08 5.19 0.74
CA ALA A 230 15.69 5.85 -0.52
C ALA A 230 15.74 7.38 -0.40
N PHE A 231 15.25 7.95 0.70
CA PHE A 231 15.28 9.40 0.92
C PHE A 231 16.68 9.94 1.24
N MET A 232 17.53 9.14 1.89
CA MET A 232 18.96 9.43 2.03
C MET A 232 19.61 9.52 0.64
N GLY A 233 19.37 8.53 -0.22
CA GLY A 233 19.92 8.53 -1.58
C GLY A 233 19.44 9.71 -2.42
N LEU A 234 18.17 10.12 -2.28
CA LEU A 234 17.63 11.31 -2.94
C LEU A 234 18.37 12.58 -2.53
N LYS A 235 18.67 12.72 -1.24
CA LYS A 235 19.44 13.86 -0.72
C LYS A 235 20.87 13.86 -1.26
N ILE A 236 21.53 12.70 -1.28
CA ILE A 236 22.90 12.53 -1.81
C ILE A 236 22.93 12.89 -3.30
N ALA A 237 22.00 12.35 -4.09
CA ALA A 237 21.90 12.61 -5.52
C ALA A 237 21.60 14.09 -5.83
N SER A 238 20.75 14.74 -5.02
CA SER A 238 20.47 16.17 -5.14
C SER A 238 21.71 17.02 -4.85
N ALA A 239 22.45 16.70 -3.79
CA ALA A 239 23.72 17.38 -3.48
C ALA A 239 24.78 17.14 -4.56
N HIS A 240 24.77 15.96 -5.20
CA HIS A 240 25.64 15.69 -6.35
C HIS A 240 25.29 16.55 -7.58
N GLU A 241 24.01 16.66 -7.94
CA GLU A 241 23.56 17.53 -9.04
C GLU A 241 23.97 18.99 -8.80
N GLN A 242 23.83 19.49 -7.57
CA GLN A 242 24.24 20.85 -7.20
C GLN A 242 25.75 21.07 -7.40
N ARG A 243 26.59 20.09 -7.00
CA ARG A 243 28.04 20.15 -7.25
C ARG A 243 28.35 20.20 -8.74
N LEU A 244 27.71 19.34 -9.55
CA LEU A 244 27.87 19.36 -11.00
C LEU A 244 27.44 20.69 -11.63
N GLN A 245 26.36 21.30 -11.16
CA GLN A 245 25.90 22.61 -11.62
C GLN A 245 26.89 23.73 -11.27
N GLN A 246 27.45 23.70 -10.05
CA GLN A 246 28.49 24.65 -9.63
C GLN A 246 29.78 24.51 -10.44
N GLU A 247 30.21 23.28 -10.74
CA GLU A 247 31.37 23.01 -11.59
C GLU A 247 31.16 23.54 -13.01
N ARG A 248 29.99 23.29 -13.61
CA ARG A 248 29.63 23.82 -14.94
C ARG A 248 29.61 25.34 -14.97
N ALA A 249 29.06 25.98 -13.94
CA ALA A 249 29.02 27.44 -13.83
C ALA A 249 30.43 28.05 -13.74
N ARG A 250 31.36 27.37 -13.04
CA ARG A 250 32.77 27.78 -12.99
C ARG A 250 33.48 27.61 -14.33
N SER A 251 33.14 26.58 -15.09
CA SER A 251 33.75 26.28 -16.40
C SER A 251 33.21 27.15 -17.54
N ASN A 252 32.05 27.79 -17.39
CA ASN A 252 31.46 28.64 -18.43
C ASN A 252 30.71 29.85 -17.82
N PRO A 253 31.40 30.99 -17.63
CA PRO A 253 30.85 32.18 -16.95
C PRO A 253 29.70 32.87 -17.69
N GLU A 254 29.50 32.59 -18.98
CA GLU A 254 28.43 33.19 -19.79
C GLU A 254 27.06 32.52 -19.57
N LEU A 255 27.03 31.35 -18.93
CA LEU A 255 25.81 30.75 -18.40
C LEU A 255 25.39 31.55 -17.17
N LYS A 256 24.72 32.69 -17.40
CA LYS A 256 24.08 33.48 -16.35
C LYS A 256 23.29 32.54 -15.45
N GLN A 257 23.60 32.59 -14.15
CA GLN A 257 22.77 32.01 -13.10
C GLN A 257 21.35 32.52 -13.31
N SER A 258 20.46 31.64 -13.74
CA SER A 258 19.04 31.81 -13.41
C SER A 258 18.99 31.85 -11.90
N GLU A 259 18.64 33.00 -11.33
CA GLU A 259 18.25 33.13 -9.92
C GLU A 259 17.03 32.22 -9.70
N THR A 260 17.26 30.94 -9.47
CA THR A 260 16.27 30.02 -8.93
C THR A 260 16.69 29.74 -7.49
N ASP A 261 15.81 30.18 -6.60
CA ASP A 261 15.78 30.13 -5.14
C ASP A 261 16.90 29.42 -4.38
N LYS A 262 17.29 30.06 -3.27
CA LYS A 262 18.28 29.60 -2.28
C LYS A 262 17.91 28.31 -1.54
N ASP A 263 16.79 27.67 -1.88
CA ASP A 263 16.48 26.30 -1.50
C ASP A 263 16.77 25.41 -2.69
N ALA A 264 17.93 24.77 -2.66
CA ALA A 264 18.39 23.97 -3.78
C ALA A 264 17.37 22.86 -4.08
N GLU A 265 16.67 23.02 -5.22
CA GLU A 265 15.55 22.18 -5.61
C GLU A 265 16.01 20.72 -5.67
N LEU A 266 15.31 19.85 -4.93
CA LEU A 266 15.62 18.43 -4.94
C LEU A 266 15.39 17.88 -6.35
N ILE A 267 16.27 16.99 -6.81
CA ILE A 267 16.11 16.40 -8.15
C ILE A 267 14.76 15.69 -8.26
N GLY A 268 14.16 15.79 -9.45
CA GLY A 268 12.82 15.23 -9.68
C GLY A 268 11.75 15.84 -8.78
N GLY A 269 11.90 17.06 -8.28
CA GLY A 269 10.94 17.70 -7.38
C GLY A 269 10.82 16.98 -6.03
N GLY A 270 11.90 16.35 -5.55
CA GLY A 270 11.90 15.60 -4.30
C GLY A 270 11.50 14.13 -4.42
N TYR A 271 11.43 13.59 -5.64
CA TYR A 271 11.01 12.20 -5.84
C TYR A 271 11.74 11.49 -6.98
N PHE A 272 12.35 10.35 -6.65
CA PHE A 272 13.02 9.50 -7.64
C PHE A 272 12.11 8.97 -8.75
N ALA A 273 10.82 8.80 -8.47
CA ALA A 273 9.85 8.37 -9.49
C ALA A 273 9.78 9.35 -10.68
N ASN A 274 10.19 10.61 -10.49
CA ASN A 274 10.15 11.66 -11.51
C ASN A 274 11.41 11.66 -12.39
N ILE A 275 12.34 10.73 -12.16
CA ILE A 275 13.58 10.59 -12.91
C ILE A 275 13.48 9.36 -13.81
N THR A 276 13.92 9.48 -15.06
CA THR A 276 13.97 8.33 -15.99
C THR A 276 15.17 7.42 -15.66
N PRO A 277 15.09 6.10 -15.86
CA PRO A 277 16.19 5.18 -15.60
C PRO A 277 17.54 5.56 -16.24
N SER A 278 17.53 6.01 -17.50
CA SER A 278 18.76 6.39 -18.21
C SER A 278 19.46 7.60 -17.58
N VAL A 279 18.69 8.62 -17.17
CA VAL A 279 19.21 9.79 -16.45
C VAL A 279 19.75 9.38 -15.08
N PHE A 280 19.00 8.57 -14.33
CA PHE A 280 19.43 8.13 -13.01
C PHE A 280 20.75 7.34 -13.05
N SER A 281 20.84 6.34 -13.94
CA SER A 281 22.03 5.49 -14.06
C SER A 281 23.25 6.26 -14.54
N SER A 282 23.08 7.20 -15.49
CA SER A 282 24.21 7.96 -16.05
C SER A 282 24.70 9.09 -15.16
N ARG A 283 23.81 9.70 -14.35
CA ARG A 283 24.15 10.92 -13.58
C ARG A 283 24.28 10.72 -12.08
N TYR A 284 23.49 9.83 -11.48
CA TYR A 284 23.32 9.80 -10.02
C TYR A 284 23.79 8.50 -9.37
N LEU A 285 23.67 7.38 -10.09
CA LEU A 285 23.94 6.05 -9.51
C LEU A 285 25.35 5.90 -8.93
N SER A 286 26.37 6.45 -9.60
CA SER A 286 27.77 6.39 -9.14
C SER A 286 28.03 7.21 -7.88
N ALA A 287 27.25 8.27 -7.65
CA ALA A 287 27.38 9.14 -6.47
C ALA A 287 26.70 8.56 -5.22
N ILE A 288 25.79 7.61 -5.38
CA ILE A 288 25.04 7.01 -4.27
C ILE A 288 25.82 5.79 -3.74
N PRO A 289 26.25 5.77 -2.46
CA PRO A 289 26.94 4.61 -1.88
C PRO A 289 25.99 3.42 -1.70
N SER A 290 26.52 2.19 -1.62
CA SER A 290 25.70 0.99 -1.38
C SER A 290 24.96 1.09 -0.06
N GLU A 291 25.67 1.55 0.96
CA GLU A 291 25.22 1.72 2.34
C GLU A 291 25.90 2.94 2.96
N LEU A 292 25.28 3.51 4.00
CA LEU A 292 25.84 4.64 4.75
C LEU A 292 25.34 4.61 6.20
N LYS A 293 26.21 4.93 7.15
CA LYS A 293 25.81 5.07 8.55
C LYS A 293 25.01 6.35 8.73
N GLY A 294 23.94 6.30 9.53
CA GLY A 294 23.08 7.45 9.78
C GLY A 294 23.85 8.65 10.33
N SER A 295 24.82 8.44 11.22
CA SER A 295 25.68 9.52 11.74
C SER A 295 26.46 10.24 10.63
N ASP A 296 26.98 9.50 9.67
CA ASP A 296 27.83 10.03 8.60
C ASP A 296 26.96 10.80 7.60
N PHE A 297 25.77 10.25 7.29
CA PHE A 297 24.78 10.95 6.49
C PHE A 297 24.34 12.27 7.12
N LEU A 298 24.00 12.26 8.40
CA LEU A 298 23.54 13.46 9.11
C LEU A 298 24.62 14.53 9.17
N ALA A 299 25.88 14.13 9.36
CA ALA A 299 27.02 15.05 9.38
C ALA A 299 27.27 15.72 8.02
N GLU A 300 27.13 15.00 6.92
CA GLU A 300 27.42 15.51 5.57
C GLU A 300 26.20 16.17 4.89
N TYR A 301 25.01 15.60 5.05
CA TYR A 301 23.81 15.97 4.28
C TYR A 301 22.67 16.54 5.13
N GLY A 302 22.76 16.48 6.46
CA GLY A 302 21.69 16.88 7.37
C GLY A 302 20.49 15.94 7.33
N LYS A 303 19.29 16.46 7.64
CA LYS A 303 18.05 15.67 7.58
C LYS A 303 17.61 15.43 6.12
N HIS A 304 17.03 14.25 5.86
CA HIS A 304 16.37 13.97 4.59
C HIS A 304 14.99 14.65 4.51
N CYS A 305 14.31 14.58 3.35
CA CYS A 305 13.05 15.31 3.09
C CYS A 305 11.75 14.51 3.33
N ASP A 306 11.82 13.26 3.78
CA ASP A 306 10.60 12.51 4.12
C ASP A 306 9.95 13.05 5.40
N SER A 307 8.62 13.16 5.40
CA SER A 307 7.84 13.64 6.55
C SER A 307 7.43 12.53 7.51
N VAL A 308 7.78 11.27 7.21
CA VAL A 308 7.24 10.09 7.88
C VAL A 308 8.35 9.29 8.57
N THR A 309 9.53 9.18 7.97
CA THR A 309 10.71 8.56 8.58
C THR A 309 11.68 9.58 9.16
N GLU A 310 12.62 9.09 9.97
CA GLU A 310 13.79 9.86 10.43
C GLU A 310 15.03 8.96 10.30
N VAL A 311 16.22 9.58 10.23
CA VAL A 311 17.50 8.85 10.18
C VAL A 311 17.99 8.60 11.61
N ASP A 312 18.14 7.34 12.00
CA ASP A 312 18.79 6.98 13.26
C ASP A 312 20.33 7.08 13.10
N PRO A 313 21.03 7.89 13.91
CA PRO A 313 22.48 8.01 13.85
C PRO A 313 23.24 6.69 14.09
N GLN A 314 22.64 5.75 14.81
CA GLN A 314 23.27 4.47 15.18
C GLN A 314 23.11 3.40 14.10
N GLU A 315 22.10 3.54 13.24
CA GLU A 315 21.77 2.56 12.22
C GLU A 315 22.63 2.71 10.96
N ARG A 316 22.79 1.61 10.23
CA ARG A 316 23.42 1.56 8.92
C ARG A 316 22.38 1.22 7.88
N TYR A 317 22.18 2.12 6.92
CA TYR A 317 21.14 1.98 5.91
C TYR A 317 21.74 1.50 4.59
N ALA A 318 21.05 0.58 3.91
CA ALA A 318 21.22 0.43 2.47
C ALA A 318 20.69 1.69 1.78
N VAL A 319 21.40 2.20 0.77
CA VAL A 319 21.04 3.49 0.12
C VAL A 319 20.87 3.32 -1.39
N ARG A 320 21.81 2.62 -2.06
CA ARG A 320 21.79 2.49 -3.53
C ARG A 320 20.58 1.72 -4.06
N LEU A 321 20.33 0.51 -3.55
CA LEU A 321 19.21 -0.31 -4.01
C LEU A 321 17.85 0.37 -3.72
N PRO A 322 17.61 0.92 -2.51
CA PRO A 322 16.39 1.69 -2.25
C PRO A 322 16.21 2.93 -3.13
N SER A 323 17.30 3.52 -3.64
CA SER A 323 17.25 4.63 -4.59
C SER A 323 16.91 4.17 -6.01
N LEU A 324 17.44 3.02 -6.44
CA LEU A 324 17.19 2.43 -7.75
C LEU A 324 15.73 1.98 -7.92
N HIS A 325 15.18 1.33 -6.88
CA HIS A 325 13.86 0.72 -6.94
C HIS A 325 12.74 1.69 -7.39
N PRO A 326 12.51 2.86 -6.77
CA PRO A 326 11.41 3.75 -7.16
C PRO A 326 11.55 4.31 -8.59
N VAL A 327 12.77 4.48 -9.11
CA VAL A 327 13.02 4.92 -10.50
C VAL A 327 12.55 3.84 -11.47
N HIS A 328 13.05 2.62 -11.28
CA HIS A 328 12.79 1.50 -12.19
C HIS A 328 11.38 0.94 -12.03
N GLU A 329 10.85 0.86 -10.81
CA GLU A 329 9.48 0.41 -10.56
C GLU A 329 8.48 1.35 -11.20
N ASN A 330 8.68 2.66 -11.10
CA ASN A 330 7.78 3.62 -11.74
C ASN A 330 7.82 3.48 -13.28
N PHE A 331 8.99 3.23 -13.86
CA PHE A 331 9.10 2.92 -15.28
C PHE A 331 8.38 1.61 -15.64
N ARG A 332 8.56 0.53 -14.86
CA ARG A 332 7.88 -0.76 -15.06
C ARG A 332 6.37 -0.61 -15.02
N VAL A 333 5.82 0.18 -14.09
CA VAL A 333 4.37 0.36 -13.98
C VAL A 333 3.82 1.12 -15.20
N ARG A 334 4.52 2.15 -15.69
CA ARG A 334 4.14 2.83 -16.93
C ARG A 334 4.16 1.88 -18.12
N SER A 335 5.22 1.08 -18.24
CA SER A 335 5.33 0.06 -19.29
C SER A 335 4.21 -0.97 -19.19
N PHE A 336 3.89 -1.44 -17.98
CA PHE A 336 2.79 -2.38 -17.73
C PHE A 336 1.46 -1.81 -18.20
N GLN A 337 1.17 -0.54 -17.87
CA GLN A 337 -0.04 0.14 -18.33
C GLN A 337 -0.12 0.23 -19.87
N GLN A 338 0.99 0.56 -20.54
CA GLN A 338 1.03 0.63 -22.01
C GLN A 338 0.83 -0.74 -22.66
N VAL A 339 1.50 -1.78 -22.13
CA VAL A 339 1.39 -3.16 -22.66
C VAL A 339 0.00 -3.73 -22.41
N MET A 340 -0.63 -3.44 -21.27
CA MET A 340 -2.00 -3.87 -20.97
C MET A 340 -3.02 -3.25 -21.95
N ALA A 341 -2.73 -2.08 -22.52
CA ALA A 341 -3.55 -1.45 -23.56
C ALA A 341 -3.19 -1.89 -25.00
N ALA A 342 -2.12 -2.66 -25.18
CA ALA A 342 -1.70 -3.18 -26.48
C ALA A 342 -2.66 -4.27 -27.00
N PRO A 343 -2.60 -4.65 -28.29
CA PRO A 343 -3.42 -5.74 -28.84
C PRO A 343 -3.24 -7.04 -28.05
N ASN A 344 -4.37 -7.72 -27.84
CA ASN A 344 -4.43 -8.96 -27.08
C ASN A 344 -3.60 -10.06 -27.76
N GLY A 345 -2.79 -10.77 -26.98
CA GLY A 345 -2.03 -11.91 -27.50
C GLY A 345 -1.03 -12.46 -26.50
N GLN A 346 -0.36 -13.54 -26.87
CA GLN A 346 0.61 -14.22 -26.02
C GLN A 346 1.81 -13.32 -25.68
N SER A 347 2.39 -12.62 -26.65
CA SER A 347 3.51 -11.71 -26.41
C SER A 347 3.15 -10.56 -25.45
N GLN A 348 1.88 -10.13 -25.43
CA GLN A 348 1.41 -9.17 -24.43
C GLN A 348 1.51 -9.77 -23.02
N MET A 349 0.99 -10.98 -22.83
CA MET A 349 1.02 -11.68 -21.54
C MET A 349 2.44 -11.97 -21.05
N GLU A 350 3.33 -12.37 -21.95
CA GLU A 350 4.75 -12.61 -21.66
C GLU A 350 5.45 -11.33 -21.17
N ILE A 351 5.24 -10.19 -21.85
CA ILE A 351 5.83 -8.91 -21.43
C ILE A 351 5.24 -8.42 -20.10
N LEU A 352 3.91 -8.52 -19.91
CA LEU A 352 3.29 -8.17 -18.64
C LEU A 352 3.83 -9.03 -17.50
N GLY A 353 3.99 -10.33 -17.76
CA GLY A 353 4.52 -11.28 -16.81
C GLY A 353 5.96 -11.00 -16.41
N GLU A 354 6.82 -10.74 -17.38
CA GLU A 354 8.22 -10.35 -17.17
C GLU A 354 8.34 -9.08 -16.32
N LEU A 355 7.50 -8.06 -16.57
CA LEU A 355 7.49 -6.84 -15.76
C LEU A 355 7.09 -7.12 -14.30
N MET A 356 6.19 -8.08 -14.06
CA MET A 356 5.85 -8.51 -12.69
C MET A 356 7.03 -9.22 -12.02
N PHE A 357 7.70 -10.16 -12.69
CA PHE A 357 8.86 -10.85 -12.12
C PHE A 357 10.01 -9.90 -11.82
N GLN A 358 10.34 -8.97 -12.72
CA GLN A 358 11.37 -7.94 -12.48
C GLN A 358 11.00 -7.02 -11.31
N SER A 359 9.71 -6.71 -11.15
CA SER A 359 9.23 -5.96 -10.00
C SER A 359 9.43 -6.73 -8.69
N HIS A 360 9.09 -8.02 -8.69
CA HIS A 360 9.30 -8.90 -7.54
C HIS A 360 10.78 -9.04 -7.17
N GLU A 361 11.65 -9.32 -8.15
CA GLU A 361 13.10 -9.42 -7.94
C GLU A 361 13.66 -8.12 -7.36
N SER A 362 13.27 -6.98 -7.95
CA SER A 362 13.67 -5.67 -7.46
C SER A 362 13.22 -5.45 -6.02
N TYR A 363 12.01 -5.87 -5.65
CA TYR A 363 11.48 -5.74 -4.30
C TYR A 363 12.19 -6.67 -3.29
N SER A 364 12.38 -7.94 -3.64
CA SER A 364 13.07 -8.92 -2.80
C SER A 364 14.55 -8.55 -2.60
N SER A 365 15.20 -7.94 -3.60
CA SER A 365 16.59 -7.44 -3.47
C SER A 365 16.78 -6.35 -2.42
N LEU A 366 15.70 -5.67 -2.01
CA LEU A 366 15.71 -4.68 -0.93
C LEU A 366 15.62 -5.33 0.46
N GLY A 367 15.47 -6.65 0.54
CA GLY A 367 15.19 -7.36 1.78
C GLY A 367 13.73 -7.27 2.23
N LEU A 368 12.83 -6.78 1.37
CA LEU A 368 11.38 -6.69 1.63
C LEU A 368 10.60 -7.94 1.18
N GLY A 369 11.28 -8.89 0.52
CA GLY A 369 10.70 -10.18 0.15
C GLY A 369 10.60 -11.14 1.34
N SER A 370 10.20 -12.37 1.05
CA SER A 370 10.20 -13.48 2.01
C SER A 370 10.35 -14.80 1.26
N GLU A 371 10.88 -15.82 1.92
CA GLU A 371 11.05 -17.14 1.30
C GLU A 371 9.73 -17.70 0.74
N GLY A 372 8.60 -17.48 1.44
CA GLY A 372 7.29 -17.94 0.99
C GLY A 372 6.78 -17.21 -0.26
N THR A 373 6.87 -15.88 -0.29
CA THR A 373 6.49 -15.11 -1.48
C THR A 373 7.42 -15.40 -2.66
N ASP A 374 8.72 -15.53 -2.40
CA ASP A 374 9.72 -15.83 -3.42
C ASP A 374 9.50 -17.23 -4.01
N SER A 375 9.13 -18.20 -3.17
CA SER A 375 8.83 -19.57 -3.61
C SER A 375 7.54 -19.64 -4.44
N LEU A 376 6.48 -18.92 -4.05
CA LEU A 376 5.27 -18.80 -4.87
C LEU A 376 5.58 -18.18 -6.24
N CYS A 377 6.33 -17.08 -6.28
CA CYS A 377 6.73 -16.45 -7.54
C CYS A 377 7.56 -17.40 -8.41
N ARG A 378 8.48 -18.17 -7.81
CA ARG A 378 9.30 -19.17 -8.54
C ARG A 378 8.45 -20.29 -9.15
N LEU A 379 7.49 -20.83 -8.41
CA LEU A 379 6.56 -21.84 -8.94
C LEU A 379 5.75 -21.32 -10.13
N VAL A 380 5.33 -20.05 -10.10
CA VAL A 380 4.66 -19.42 -11.24
C VAL A 380 5.62 -19.20 -12.40
N LEU A 381 6.86 -18.79 -12.14
CA LEU A 381 7.90 -18.63 -13.18
C LEU A 381 8.21 -19.96 -13.89
N ASP A 382 8.32 -21.04 -13.14
CA ASP A 382 8.53 -22.39 -13.69
C ASP A 382 7.36 -22.82 -14.58
N HIS A 383 6.12 -22.46 -14.22
CA HIS A 383 4.94 -22.67 -15.07
C HIS A 383 4.97 -21.79 -16.33
N ALA A 384 5.37 -20.52 -16.20
CA ALA A 384 5.45 -19.57 -17.31
C ALA A 384 6.46 -19.97 -18.40
N ARG A 385 7.41 -20.86 -18.08
CA ARG A 385 8.45 -21.36 -19.00
C ARG A 385 8.07 -22.65 -19.73
N ARG A 386 6.84 -23.16 -19.54
CA ARG A 386 6.33 -24.34 -20.26
C ARG A 386 5.99 -23.99 -21.72
N GLU A 387 5.81 -25.00 -22.58
CA GLU A 387 5.45 -24.80 -23.99
C GLU A 387 4.08 -24.13 -24.18
N ASP A 388 3.10 -24.45 -23.32
CA ASP A 388 1.75 -23.84 -23.32
C ASP A 388 1.44 -23.25 -21.93
N PRO A 389 2.00 -22.07 -21.60
CA PRO A 389 1.81 -21.47 -20.29
C PRO A 389 0.43 -20.85 -20.15
N GLN A 390 -0.23 -21.14 -19.03
CA GLN A 390 -1.49 -20.49 -18.63
C GLN A 390 -1.30 -19.35 -17.61
N LEU A 391 -0.15 -19.33 -16.93
CA LEU A 391 0.27 -18.29 -15.99
C LEU A 391 1.54 -17.66 -16.53
N PHE A 392 1.64 -16.34 -16.44
CA PHE A 392 2.69 -15.57 -17.11
C PHE A 392 3.52 -14.72 -16.17
N GLY A 393 2.95 -14.27 -15.06
CA GLY A 393 3.62 -13.35 -14.14
C GLY A 393 3.21 -13.54 -12.70
N ALA A 394 4.15 -13.27 -11.79
CA ALA A 394 3.85 -13.17 -10.38
C ALA A 394 4.70 -12.09 -9.71
N LYS A 395 4.12 -11.39 -8.74
CA LYS A 395 4.86 -10.53 -7.82
C LYS A 395 4.23 -10.47 -6.44
N ILE A 396 5.06 -10.25 -5.43
CA ILE A 396 4.58 -9.84 -4.10
C ILE A 396 3.74 -8.55 -4.21
N THR A 397 2.71 -8.43 -3.36
CA THR A 397 1.88 -7.24 -3.22
C THR A 397 1.70 -6.87 -1.74
N GLY A 398 1.35 -5.62 -1.46
CA GLY A 398 1.30 -5.05 -0.10
C GLY A 398 2.67 -4.61 0.44
N GLY A 399 2.75 -4.37 1.75
CA GLY A 399 3.89 -3.74 2.44
C GLY A 399 5.17 -4.59 2.59
N GLY A 400 5.19 -5.84 2.13
CA GLY A 400 6.36 -6.73 2.19
C GLY A 400 6.49 -7.61 3.43
N SER A 401 7.60 -8.36 3.50
CA SER A 401 7.98 -9.28 4.58
C SER A 401 6.98 -10.42 4.81
N GLY A 402 6.46 -11.00 3.73
CA GLY A 402 5.40 -12.04 3.77
C GLY A 402 4.17 -11.62 2.98
N GLY A 403 3.04 -12.28 3.23
CA GLY A 403 1.75 -11.91 2.65
C GLY A 403 1.45 -12.56 1.30
N THR A 404 0.85 -11.78 0.40
CA THR A 404 0.22 -12.27 -0.83
C THR A 404 1.10 -12.06 -2.06
N VAL A 405 1.08 -13.05 -2.96
CA VAL A 405 1.59 -12.94 -4.33
C VAL A 405 0.43 -12.73 -5.30
N CYS A 406 0.49 -11.65 -6.08
CA CYS A 406 -0.38 -11.38 -7.21
C CYS A 406 0.11 -12.17 -8.42
N VAL A 407 -0.75 -12.98 -9.01
CA VAL A 407 -0.46 -13.85 -10.17
C VAL A 407 -1.30 -13.41 -11.36
N LEU A 408 -0.67 -13.33 -12.53
CA LEU A 408 -1.28 -12.98 -13.81
C LEU A 408 -1.32 -14.21 -14.72
N GLY A 409 -2.47 -14.44 -15.35
CA GLY A 409 -2.69 -15.58 -16.24
C GLY A 409 -3.84 -15.38 -17.21
N ASN A 410 -4.09 -16.39 -18.04
CA ASN A 410 -5.23 -16.41 -18.95
C ASN A 410 -6.55 -16.54 -18.18
N CYS A 411 -7.62 -15.94 -18.69
CA CYS A 411 -8.96 -16.14 -18.15
C CYS A 411 -9.58 -17.44 -18.69
N THR A 412 -9.01 -18.59 -18.31
CA THR A 412 -9.41 -19.93 -18.78
C THR A 412 -9.51 -20.92 -17.61
N PRO A 413 -10.29 -22.02 -17.75
CA PRO A 413 -10.29 -23.10 -16.76
C PRO A 413 -8.90 -23.73 -16.56
N GLY A 414 -8.08 -23.81 -17.62
CA GLY A 414 -6.71 -24.32 -17.53
C GLY A 414 -5.80 -23.45 -16.67
N ALA A 415 -6.02 -22.13 -16.62
CA ALA A 415 -5.31 -21.26 -15.71
C ALA A 415 -5.73 -21.45 -14.24
N ASP A 416 -7.02 -21.70 -13.99
CA ASP A 416 -7.50 -22.04 -12.63
C ASP A 416 -6.90 -23.38 -12.14
N GLU A 417 -6.78 -24.37 -13.02
CA GLU A 417 -6.08 -25.62 -12.72
C GLU A 417 -4.58 -25.40 -12.49
N ALA A 418 -3.93 -24.55 -13.29
CA ALA A 418 -2.53 -24.19 -13.09
C ALA A 418 -2.29 -23.52 -11.73
N ILE A 419 -3.17 -22.61 -11.30
CA ILE A 419 -3.12 -22.02 -9.95
C ILE A 419 -3.25 -23.10 -8.89
N GLU A 420 -4.17 -24.05 -9.05
CA GLU A 420 -4.34 -25.14 -8.10
C GLU A 420 -3.09 -26.04 -8.01
N ASN A 421 -2.41 -26.29 -9.13
CA ASN A 421 -1.14 -27.00 -9.15
C ASN A 421 -0.04 -26.24 -8.42
N VAL A 422 0.05 -24.91 -8.59
CA VAL A 422 0.98 -24.05 -7.81
C VAL A 422 0.69 -24.16 -6.32
N ARG A 423 -0.57 -24.14 -5.90
CA ARG A 423 -0.97 -24.25 -4.48
C ARG A 423 -0.58 -25.60 -3.87
N ARG A 424 -0.77 -26.69 -4.62
CA ARG A 424 -0.36 -28.05 -4.20
C ARG A 424 1.15 -28.17 -4.08
N ALA A 425 1.89 -27.70 -5.08
CA ALA A 425 3.36 -27.70 -5.05
C ALA A 425 3.89 -26.87 -3.86
N TYR A 426 3.31 -25.69 -3.60
CA TYR A 426 3.71 -24.89 -2.44
C TYR A 426 3.42 -25.59 -1.10
N LYS A 427 2.29 -26.30 -1.00
CA LYS A 427 1.97 -27.12 0.17
C LYS A 427 2.96 -28.26 0.37
N GLU A 428 3.39 -28.92 -0.70
CA GLU A 428 4.40 -29.97 -0.63
C GLU A 428 5.74 -29.41 -0.15
N LEU A 429 6.11 -28.21 -0.59
CA LEU A 429 7.36 -27.54 -0.19
C LEU A 429 7.34 -27.01 1.25
N THR A 430 6.22 -26.45 1.71
CA THR A 430 6.17 -25.66 2.96
C THR A 430 5.25 -26.23 4.04
N GLY A 431 4.41 -27.21 3.70
CA GLY A 431 3.32 -27.71 4.54
C GLY A 431 2.08 -26.79 4.58
N TYR A 432 2.16 -25.56 4.06
CA TYR A 432 1.06 -24.60 4.05
C TYR A 432 0.31 -24.63 2.72
N TYR A 433 -1.03 -24.69 2.75
CA TYR A 433 -1.84 -24.63 1.53
C TYR A 433 -2.33 -23.19 1.30
N PRO A 434 -1.86 -22.49 0.25
CA PRO A 434 -2.17 -21.09 0.04
C PRO A 434 -3.66 -20.84 -0.09
N MET A 435 -4.15 -19.81 0.60
CA MET A 435 -5.47 -19.26 0.34
C MET A 435 -5.43 -18.54 -1.02
N CYS A 436 -6.40 -18.81 -1.88
CA CYS A 436 -6.51 -18.22 -3.20
C CYS A 436 -7.76 -17.36 -3.30
N PHE A 437 -7.63 -16.15 -3.83
CA PHE A 437 -8.73 -15.24 -4.09
C PHE A 437 -8.53 -14.57 -5.46
N SER A 438 -9.62 -14.13 -6.08
CA SER A 438 -9.60 -13.54 -7.43
C SER A 438 -10.82 -12.65 -7.63
N GLY A 439 -10.75 -11.78 -8.63
CA GLY A 439 -11.84 -10.87 -8.99
C GLY A 439 -11.51 -9.43 -8.59
N SER A 440 -12.51 -8.56 -8.65
CA SER A 440 -12.36 -7.14 -8.34
C SER A 440 -13.63 -6.61 -7.68
N SER A 441 -13.55 -5.43 -7.09
CA SER A 441 -14.68 -4.81 -6.40
C SER A 441 -14.82 -3.33 -6.72
N ARG A 442 -16.05 -2.84 -6.54
CA ARG A 442 -16.33 -1.41 -6.38
C ARG A 442 -15.58 -0.91 -5.14
N GLY A 443 -14.99 0.28 -5.23
CA GLY A 443 -14.44 1.01 -4.09
C GLY A 443 -15.57 1.52 -3.22
N ALA A 444 -15.23 1.92 -2.00
CA ALA A 444 -16.21 2.29 -0.98
C ALA A 444 -17.12 3.44 -1.42
N VAL A 445 -16.60 4.43 -2.15
CA VAL A 445 -17.38 5.55 -2.68
C VAL A 445 -18.45 5.08 -3.66
N GLU A 446 -18.11 4.12 -4.53
CA GLU A 446 -19.07 3.59 -5.50
C GLU A 446 -20.02 2.57 -4.86
N TYR A 447 -19.55 1.80 -3.87
CA TYR A 447 -20.37 0.87 -3.09
C TYR A 447 -21.44 1.61 -2.26
N GLY A 448 -21.07 2.75 -1.67
CA GLY A 448 -21.93 3.61 -0.88
C GLY A 448 -22.13 3.13 0.56
N HIS A 449 -23.19 3.63 1.18
CA HIS A 449 -23.57 3.32 2.57
C HIS A 449 -25.08 3.10 2.68
N VAL A 450 -25.48 2.38 3.73
CA VAL A 450 -26.89 2.18 4.09
C VAL A 450 -27.15 2.86 5.42
N VAL A 451 -28.17 3.73 5.47
CA VAL A 451 -28.63 4.33 6.73
C VAL A 451 -29.85 3.57 7.21
N ILE A 452 -29.71 2.90 8.35
CA ILE A 452 -30.81 2.21 9.01
C ILE A 452 -31.40 3.19 10.04
N VAL A 453 -32.60 3.69 9.76
CA VAL A 453 -33.33 4.56 10.68
C VAL A 453 -34.37 3.71 11.41
N HIS A 454 -34.14 3.45 12.70
CA HIS A 454 -35.20 2.94 13.56
C HIS A 454 -36.17 4.08 13.86
N ARG A 455 -37.35 4.05 13.21
CA ARG A 455 -38.48 4.86 13.64
C ARG A 455 -39.01 4.21 14.92
N PHE A 456 -38.74 4.84 16.04
CA PHE A 456 -39.34 4.50 17.33
C PHE A 456 -40.75 5.08 17.42
#